data_AF-A0A2S2DFW8-F1
#
_entry.id   AF-A0A2S2DFW8-F1
#
_cell.length_a   1.000
_cell.length_b   1.000
_cell.length_c   1.000
_cell.angle_alpha   90.00
_cell.angle_beta   90.00
_cell.angle_gamma   90.00
#
_symmetry.space_group_name_H-M   'P 1'
#
loop_
_entity.id
_entity.type
_entity.pdbx_description
1 polymer ?
#
loop_
_entity_poly.entity_id
_entity_poly.type
_entity_poly.pdbx_seq_one_letter_code
_entity_poly.pdbx_strand_id
1 'polypeptide(L)' 'MSGVIAPFGLRLPPELKQWLSEKAQINRRSMNSELLHRLEESRAAENLAKNPSN' A
#
# COMPACT_ATOMS: atom_id res chain seq x y z
N MET A 1 -20.66 -5.72 11.70
CA MET A 1 -20.08 -4.78 12.68
C MET A 1 -19.08 -3.90 11.96
N SER A 2 -19.45 -2.65 11.67
CA SER A 2 -18.56 -1.65 11.08
C SER A 2 -17.63 -1.10 12.17
N GLY A 3 -16.59 -1.87 12.51
CA GLY A 3 -15.55 -1.42 13.42
C GLY A 3 -14.83 -0.22 12.80
N VAL A 4 -14.78 0.90 13.51
CA VAL A 4 -14.01 2.08 13.10
C VAL A 4 -12.54 1.67 13.07
N ILE A 5 -11.96 1.50 11.88
CA ILE A 5 -10.55 1.23 11.73
C ILE A 5 -9.80 2.51 12.11
N ALA A 6 -9.02 2.44 13.19
CA ALA A 6 -8.19 3.56 13.61
C ALA A 6 -7.13 3.86 12.52
N PRO A 7 -6.88 5.14 12.20
CA PRO A 7 -5.87 5.50 11.22
C PRO A 7 -4.48 5.07 11.70
N PHE A 8 -3.68 4.48 10.80
CA PHE A 8 -2.34 3.95 11.12
C PHE A 8 -1.31 5.02 11.51
N GLY A 9 -1.52 6.30 11.13
CA GLY A 9 -0.65 7.41 11.53
C GLY A 9 0.75 7.38 10.92
N LEU A 10 0.88 6.97 9.65
CA LEU A 10 2.18 6.86 8.96
C LEU A 10 2.84 8.22 8.71
N ARG A 11 4.11 8.36 9.10
CA ARG A 11 4.95 9.52 8.76
C ARG A 11 5.73 9.21 7.49
N LEU A 12 5.51 10.02 6.45
CA LEU A 12 6.19 9.90 5.17
C LEU A 12 7.01 11.16 4.89
N PRO A 13 8.21 11.02 4.29
CA PRO A 13 8.89 12.15 3.66
C PRO A 13 7.95 12.86 2.65
N PRO A 14 8.03 14.19 2.52
CA PRO A 14 7.11 14.95 1.66
C PRO A 14 7.09 14.49 0.21
N GLU A 15 8.27 14.23 -0.36
CA GLU A 15 8.46 13.75 -1.73
C GLU A 15 7.77 12.39 -1.97
N LEU A 16 7.90 11.47 -1.02
CA LEU A 16 7.29 10.14 -1.11
C LEU A 16 5.77 10.22 -0.99
N LYS A 17 5.27 11.10 -0.11
CA LYS A 17 3.84 11.35 0.05
C LYS A 17 3.24 11.95 -1.23
N GLN A 18 3.93 12.90 -1.86
CA GLN A 18 3.49 13.49 -3.12
C GLN A 18 3.43 12.45 -4.24
N TRP A 19 4.52 11.70 -4.43
CA TRP A 19 4.55 10.63 -5.43
C TRP A 19 3.43 9.61 -5.23
N LEU A 20 3.17 9.19 -3.99
CA LEU A 20 2.09 8.25 -3.68
C LEU A 20 0.71 8.86 -3.98
N SER A 21 0.53 10.16 -3.73
CA SER A 21 -0.71 10.89 -4.06
C SER A 21 -0.98 10.89 -5.56
N GLU A 22 0.04 11.18 -6.37
CA GLU A 22 -0.05 11.18 -7.83
C GLU A 22 -0.39 9.79 -8.36
N LYS A 23 0.25 8.73 -7.82
CA LYS A 23 -0.06 7.35 -8.21
C LYS A 23 -1.48 6.94 -7.85
N ALA A 24 -1.97 7.33 -6.68
CA ALA A 24 -3.35 7.09 -6.28
C ALA A 24 -4.35 7.75 -7.24
N GLN A 25 -4.08 8.99 -7.66
CA GLN A 25 -4.92 9.70 -8.65
C GLN A 25 -4.91 9.02 -10.02
N ILE A 26 -3.74 8.68 -10.55
CA ILE A 26 -3.59 7.98 -11.84
C ILE A 26 -4.36 6.65 -11.82
N ASN A 27 -4.27 5.92 -10.71
CA ASN A 27 -4.92 4.63 -10.55
C ASN A 27 -6.42 4.73 -10.15
N ARG A 28 -6.96 5.95 -10.01
CA ARG A 28 -8.34 6.22 -9.56
C ARG A 28 -8.68 5.54 -8.23
N ARG A 29 -7.74 5.59 -7.27
CA ARG A 29 -7.83 5.00 -5.93
C ARG A 29 -7.69 6.08 -4.86
N SER A 30 -8.23 5.80 -3.66
CA SER A 30 -7.87 6.59 -2.49
C SER A 30 -6.39 6.35 -2.13
N MET A 31 -5.77 7.29 -1.41
CA MET A 31 -4.41 7.12 -0.90
C MET A 31 -4.24 5.81 -0.11
N ASN A 32 -5.21 5.51 0.76
CA ASN A 32 -5.17 4.31 1.58
C ASN A 32 -5.29 3.03 0.72
N SER A 33 -6.14 3.05 -0.31
CA SER A 33 -6.32 1.93 -1.24
C SER A 33 -5.08 1.69 -2.11
N GLU A 34 -4.39 2.75 -2.55
CA GLU A 34 -3.12 2.62 -3.29
C GLU A 34 -2.00 2.07 -2.39
N LEU A 35 -1.91 2.54 -1.14
CA LEU A 35 -0.94 2.01 -0.18
C LEU A 35 -1.20 0.53 0.11
N LEU A 36 -2.46 0.16 0.34
CA LEU A 36 -2.85 -1.23 0.58
C LEU A 36 -2.47 -2.14 -0.59
N HIS A 37 -2.78 -1.73 -1.82
CA HIS A 37 -2.44 -2.48 -3.02
C HIS A 37 -0.94 -2.75 -3.13
N ARG A 38 -0.11 -1.73 -2.91
CA ARG A 38 1.35 -1.87 -2.94
C ARG A 38 1.89 -2.79 -1.85
N LEU A 39 1.29 -2.74 -0.66
CA LEU A 39 1.65 -3.65 0.43
C LEU A 39 1.27 -5.09 0.13
N GLU A 40 0.11 -5.31 -0.51
CA GLU A 40 -0.31 -6.64 -0.97
C GLU A 40 0.63 -7.20 -2.04
N GLU A 41 1.03 -6.37 -3.02
CA GLU A 41 2.03 -6.74 -4.03
C GLU A 41 3.38 -7.09 -3.40
N SER A 42 3.87 -6.27 -2.46
CA SER A 42 5.11 -6.54 -1.70
C SER A 42 5.02 -7.85 -0.93
N ARG A 43 3.90 -8.09 -0.25
CA ARG A 43 3.66 -9.34 0.50
C ARG A 43 3.61 -10.56 -0.42
N ALA A 44 2.98 -10.45 -1.58
CA ALA A 44 2.92 -11.52 -2.57
C ALA A 44 4.31 -11.85 -3.13
N ALA A 45 5.11 -10.82 -3.46
CA ALA A 45 6.48 -10.98 -3.92
C ALA A 45 7.38 -11.66 -2.87
N GLU A 46 7.26 -11.28 -1.59
CA GLU A 46 7.97 -11.94 -0.49
C GLU A 46 7.58 -13.42 -0.34
N ASN A 47 6.28 -13.73 -0.45
CA ASN A 47 5.80 -15.11 -0.33
C ASN A 47 6.31 -15.99 -1.47
N LEU A 48 6.37 -15.45 -2.70
CA LEU A 48 6.97 -16.14 -3.85
C LEU A 48 8.47 -16.39 -3.65
N ALA A 49 9.20 -15.40 -3.11
CA ALA A 49 10.62 -15.54 -2.83
C ALA A 49 10.93 -16.55 -1.70
N LYS A 50 10.01 -16.72 -0.74
CA LYS A 50 10.15 -17.66 0.39
C LYS A 50 9.76 -19.10 0.04
N ASN A 51 9.00 -19.33 -1.03
CA ASN A 51 8.65 -20.66 -1.55
C ASN A 51 9.27 -20.94 -2.95
N PRO A 52 10.60 -21.03 -3.09
CA PRO A 52 11.22 -21.51 -4.31
C PRO A 52 11.15 -23.05 -4.33
N SER A 53 9.98 -23.63 -4.63
CA SER A 53 9.84 -25.10 -4.75
C SER A 53 8.89 -25.49 -5.88
N ASN A 54 9.43 -25.59 -7.10
CA ASN A 54 9.55 -26.83 -7.90
C ASN A 54 10.23 -26.52 -9.24
#